data_AF-A0A940L928-F1
#
_entry.id   AF-A0A940L928-F1
#
_cell.length_a   1.000
_cell.length_b   1.000
_cell.length_c   1.000
_cell.angle_alpha   90.00
_cell.angle_beta   90.00
_cell.angle_gamma   90.00
#
_symmetry.space_group_name_H-M   'P 1'
#
loop_
_entity.id
_entity.type
_entity.pdbx_description
1 polymer ?
#
loop_
_entity_poly.entity_id
_entity_poly.type
_entity_poly.pdbx_seq_one_letter_code
_entity_poly.pdbx_strand_id
1 'polypeptide(L)'
;MKASVHFLACLLGFALIFTTTAHGQNMVSDLDEKFHLEKAISERLEQTLKTRLEKDYFDITVEARLKRKGVNVKVRDHVSAEASSEDIQKWYSSQMRNLSRQMASAEGIDTARPFELESLTVTLGLSDKVETPYREELKTWLTKWVEAGFGSKGEAVVLVRPSNIVQRDLNQPSGLSRYQNLLGMMFMGLVFAGVYLMQSRRNRAVPLATSAVVAVEPQVIQTTPAVTLLPDDAEQKEMIRTLKNKIAWVSPGVKNQIDGLISKWCDSDQPSYLKIAAFLEALAEGGASLNEGARVTVPTIPADAQAALPKALTHLQELEVSATLSLYQEIYSELLSGGSLALKAPPSEFDFLRTLSDEEMLNIFNSGNQSFKISLLTRLPETQRRRYSELITPEELRNLLNYSLICQELSDEELKGMLEQWKVQAGKPATPSLDIKTKFAK
;
A
#
# COMPACT_ATOMS: atom_id res chain seq x y z
N MET A 1 29.79 42.71 13.62
CA MET A 1 30.52 41.49 14.04
C MET A 1 29.72 40.54 14.95
N LYS A 2 28.91 40.98 15.92
CA LYS A 2 28.14 40.04 16.76
C LYS A 2 27.05 39.26 15.99
N ALA A 3 26.47 39.84 14.95
CA ALA A 3 25.44 39.19 14.11
C ALA A 3 26.00 38.08 13.19
N SER A 4 27.25 38.19 12.74
CA SER A 4 27.86 37.17 11.86
C SER A 4 28.21 35.88 12.60
N VAL A 5 28.52 35.96 13.89
CA VAL A 5 28.85 34.78 14.72
C VAL A 5 27.60 33.95 15.05
N HIS A 6 26.45 34.61 15.27
CA HIS A 6 25.18 33.91 15.54
C HIS A 6 24.62 33.24 14.26
N PHE A 7 24.83 33.87 13.10
CA PHE A 7 24.46 33.31 11.81
C PHE A 7 25.30 32.07 11.45
N LEU A 8 26.60 32.11 11.72
CA LEU A 8 27.50 30.98 11.51
C LEU A 8 27.19 29.80 12.45
N ALA A 9 26.87 30.07 13.71
CA ALA A 9 26.49 29.04 14.69
C ALA A 9 25.14 28.39 14.35
N CYS A 10 24.17 29.15 13.82
CA CYS A 10 22.90 28.60 13.33
C CYS A 10 23.10 27.75 12.07
N LEU A 11 23.98 28.16 11.15
CA LEU A 11 24.32 27.39 9.94
C LEU A 11 25.02 26.07 10.27
N LEU A 12 25.92 26.06 11.26
CA LEU A 12 26.58 24.84 11.74
C LEU A 12 25.61 23.88 12.45
N GLY A 13 24.65 24.42 13.23
CA GLY A 13 23.58 23.63 13.83
C GLY A 13 22.64 23.01 12.80
N PHE A 14 22.37 23.71 11.70
CA PHE A 14 21.53 23.21 10.60
C PHE A 14 22.25 22.21 9.69
N ALA A 15 23.54 22.41 9.41
CA ALA A 15 24.33 21.49 8.58
C ALA A 15 24.45 20.08 9.20
N LEU A 16 24.47 19.99 10.53
CA LEU A 16 24.46 18.72 11.27
C LEU A 16 23.12 17.97 11.19
N ILE A 17 22.01 18.66 10.89
CA ILE A 17 20.69 18.04 10.75
C ILE A 17 20.48 17.51 9.33
N PHE A 18 21.04 18.13 8.30
CA PHE A 18 20.75 17.82 6.89
C PHE A 18 21.56 16.67 6.27
N THR A 19 22.68 16.24 6.86
CA THR A 19 23.32 14.98 6.43
C THR A 19 22.47 13.74 6.76
N THR A 20 21.42 13.89 7.59
CA THR A 20 20.53 12.79 7.98
C THR A 20 19.41 12.49 6.98
N THR A 21 19.06 13.39 6.05
CA THR A 21 17.80 13.28 5.28
C THR A 21 17.92 12.61 3.90
N ALA A 22 19.08 12.66 3.22
CA ALA A 22 19.32 11.85 2.00
C ALA A 22 19.58 10.37 2.34
N HIS A 23 20.06 10.10 3.56
CA HIS A 23 19.99 8.77 4.18
C HIS A 23 18.54 8.40 4.52
N GLY A 24 17.69 9.40 4.79
CA GLY A 24 16.28 9.29 5.17
C GLY A 24 15.37 8.61 4.15
N GLN A 25 15.41 8.93 2.85
CA GLN A 25 14.48 8.29 1.88
C GLN A 25 14.77 6.80 1.67
N ASN A 26 16.05 6.40 1.71
CA ASN A 26 16.43 5.00 1.72
C ASN A 26 16.12 4.34 3.08
N MET A 27 16.32 5.05 4.19
CA MET A 27 15.90 4.59 5.54
C MET A 27 14.41 4.36 5.64
N VAL A 28 13.55 5.20 5.03
CA VAL A 28 12.09 5.08 5.14
C VAL A 28 11.60 3.79 4.48
N SER A 29 12.10 3.46 3.29
CA SER A 29 11.77 2.17 2.64
C SER A 29 12.28 0.97 3.44
N ASP A 30 13.48 1.07 4.05
CA ASP A 30 14.06 0.02 4.88
C ASP A 30 13.28 -0.16 6.20
N LEU A 31 12.77 0.95 6.76
CA LEU A 31 11.94 0.97 7.96
C LEU A 31 10.55 0.41 7.71
N ASP A 32 9.94 0.70 6.56
CA ASP A 32 8.62 0.19 6.21
C ASP A 32 8.64 -1.34 6.04
N GLU A 33 9.62 -1.88 5.31
CA GLU A 33 9.76 -3.33 5.14
C GLU A 33 10.08 -4.03 6.46
N LYS A 34 10.95 -3.44 7.28
CA LYS A 34 11.23 -3.91 8.64
C LYS A 34 9.95 -3.94 9.49
N PHE A 35 9.19 -2.85 9.49
CA PHE A 35 7.96 -2.72 10.26
C PHE A 35 6.90 -3.74 9.81
N HIS A 36 6.72 -3.94 8.50
CA HIS A 36 5.80 -4.95 7.97
C HIS A 36 6.19 -6.37 8.38
N LEU A 37 7.49 -6.70 8.35
CA LEU A 37 7.98 -8.01 8.80
C LEU A 37 7.77 -8.21 10.31
N GLU A 38 8.15 -7.24 11.13
CA GLU A 38 7.97 -7.28 12.59
C GLU A 38 6.50 -7.42 12.96
N LYS A 39 5.63 -6.64 12.31
CA LYS A 39 4.18 -6.67 12.51
C LYS A 39 3.59 -8.02 12.14
N ALA A 40 3.92 -8.56 10.97
CA ALA A 40 3.41 -9.86 10.52
C ALA A 40 3.82 -11.01 11.46
N ILE A 41 5.06 -10.99 11.95
CA ILE A 41 5.55 -11.99 12.92
C ILE A 41 4.84 -11.82 14.28
N SER A 42 4.72 -10.58 14.75
CA SER A 42 4.04 -10.26 16.02
C SER A 42 2.58 -10.70 16.00
N GLU A 43 1.83 -10.37 14.95
CA GLU A 43 0.42 -10.73 14.79
C GLU A 43 0.22 -12.25 14.75
N ARG A 44 1.08 -12.98 14.02
CA ARG A 44 1.01 -14.44 13.96
C ARG A 44 1.30 -15.10 15.31
N LEU A 45 2.31 -14.59 16.04
CA LEU A 45 2.61 -15.07 17.39
C LEU A 45 1.50 -14.71 18.37
N GLU A 46 0.91 -13.52 18.26
CA GLU A 46 -0.20 -13.08 19.10
C GLU A 46 -1.42 -13.98 18.89
N GLN A 47 -1.78 -14.26 17.64
CA GLN A 47 -2.86 -15.19 17.30
C GLN A 47 -2.60 -16.58 17.88
N THR A 48 -1.37 -17.08 17.77
CA THR A 48 -1.01 -18.40 18.28
C THR A 48 -1.10 -18.45 19.82
N LEU A 49 -0.55 -17.46 20.51
CA LEU A 49 -0.54 -17.42 21.98
C LEU A 49 -1.92 -17.14 22.57
N LYS A 50 -2.77 -16.35 21.91
CA LYS A 50 -4.17 -16.12 22.31
C LYS A 50 -4.98 -17.41 22.44
N THR A 51 -4.61 -18.48 21.74
CA THR A 51 -5.29 -19.78 21.85
C THR A 51 -5.03 -20.49 23.18
N ARG A 52 -3.96 -20.11 23.90
CA ARG A 52 -3.51 -20.79 25.13
C ARG A 52 -3.42 -19.88 26.34
N LEU A 53 -3.24 -18.58 26.13
CA LEU A 53 -3.06 -17.59 27.18
C LEU A 53 -3.93 -16.36 26.88
N GLU A 54 -4.55 -15.79 27.91
CA GLU A 54 -5.27 -14.52 27.77
C GLU A 54 -4.31 -13.37 27.42
N LYS A 55 -4.79 -12.39 26.64
CA LYS A 55 -3.97 -11.29 26.12
C LYS A 55 -3.24 -10.49 27.22
N ASP A 56 -3.81 -10.41 28.41
CA ASP A 56 -3.23 -9.65 29.53
C ASP A 56 -2.01 -10.34 30.16
N TYR A 57 -1.80 -11.62 29.86
CA TYR A 57 -0.71 -12.40 30.44
C TYR A 57 0.54 -12.42 29.57
N PHE A 58 0.50 -11.87 28.37
CA PHE A 58 1.67 -11.84 27.51
C PHE A 58 1.76 -10.57 26.65
N ASP A 59 2.98 -10.27 26.21
CA ASP A 59 3.28 -9.22 25.26
C ASP A 59 4.39 -9.69 24.33
N ILE A 60 4.33 -9.31 23.06
CA ILE A 60 5.26 -9.76 22.04
C ILE A 60 5.94 -8.54 21.45
N THR A 61 7.27 -8.54 21.47
CA THR A 61 8.09 -7.55 20.79
C THR A 61 8.99 -8.27 19.80
N VAL A 62 8.94 -7.87 18.54
CA VAL A 62 9.78 -8.43 17.48
C VAL A 62 10.72 -7.34 17.01
N GLU A 63 12.02 -7.61 17.04
CA GLU A 63 13.04 -6.72 16.47
C GLU A 63 13.73 -7.44 15.31
N ALA A 64 13.59 -6.91 14.10
CA ALA A 64 14.26 -7.39 12.90
C ALA A 64 15.39 -6.44 12.50
N ARG A 65 16.51 -7.01 12.05
CA ARG A 65 17.59 -6.29 11.36
C ARG A 65 17.68 -6.82 9.94
N LEU A 66 17.51 -5.92 8.97
CA LEU A 66 17.56 -6.23 7.55
C LEU A 66 18.84 -5.63 6.96
N LYS A 67 19.52 -6.41 6.13
CA LYS A 67 20.69 -5.97 5.37
C LYS A 67 20.34 -5.91 3.89
N ARG A 68 20.60 -4.79 3.22
CA ARG A 68 20.43 -4.68 1.77
C ARG A 68 21.35 -5.68 1.07
N LYS A 69 20.80 -6.47 0.15
CA LYS A 69 21.57 -7.40 -0.68
C LYS A 69 22.41 -6.56 -1.64
N GLY A 70 23.71 -6.47 -1.37
CA GLY A 70 24.63 -5.70 -2.21
C GLY A 70 24.60 -6.23 -3.64
N VAL A 71 24.09 -5.43 -4.58
CA VAL A 71 24.16 -5.77 -6.01
C VAL A 71 25.61 -5.63 -6.41
N ASN A 72 26.30 -6.77 -6.56
CA ASN A 72 27.69 -6.81 -6.99
C ASN A 72 27.76 -6.57 -8.51
N VAL A 73 27.46 -5.34 -8.94
CA VAL A 73 27.62 -4.93 -10.34
C VAL A 73 29.11 -4.78 -10.57
N LYS A 74 29.72 -5.77 -11.22
CA LYS A 74 31.04 -5.59 -11.85
C LYS A 74 30.87 -4.55 -12.96
N VAL A 75 31.06 -3.28 -12.62
CA VAL A 75 31.19 -2.21 -13.61
C VAL A 75 32.45 -2.51 -14.41
N ARG A 76 32.26 -2.95 -15.65
CA ARG A 76 33.36 -3.02 -16.62
C ARG A 76 33.59 -1.58 -17.08
N ASP A 77 34.64 -0.96 -16.56
CA ASP A 77 35.14 0.31 -17.06
C ASP A 77 35.58 0.13 -18.51
N HIS A 78 34.76 0.59 -19.45
CA HIS A 78 35.20 1.07 -20.76
C HIS A 78 34.04 1.82 -21.43
N VAL A 79 33.97 3.13 -21.21
CA VAL A 79 33.47 4.05 -22.23
C VAL A 79 34.53 5.12 -22.41
N SER A 80 35.27 5.00 -23.51
CA SER A 80 36.25 6.00 -23.96
C SER A 80 35.53 7.31 -24.26
N ALA A 81 36.16 8.44 -23.95
CA ALA A 81 35.59 9.80 -23.91
C ALA A 81 35.19 10.40 -25.27
N GLU A 82 34.98 9.59 -26.31
CA GLU A 82 34.60 10.01 -27.67
C GLU A 82 33.42 9.20 -28.23
N ALA A 83 32.50 8.75 -27.37
CA ALA A 83 31.29 8.06 -27.84
C ALA A 83 30.27 9.07 -28.39
N SER A 84 29.87 8.89 -29.65
CA SER A 84 28.84 9.71 -30.28
C SER A 84 27.47 9.49 -29.61
N SER A 85 26.55 10.44 -29.77
CA SER A 85 25.16 10.31 -29.28
C SER A 85 24.48 9.00 -29.73
N GLU A 86 24.81 8.49 -30.92
CA GLU A 86 24.29 7.23 -31.43
C GLU A 86 24.85 6.02 -30.69
N ASP A 87 26.10 6.08 -30.23
CA ASP A 87 26.74 5.00 -29.48
C ASP A 87 26.18 4.91 -28.06
N ILE A 88 25.85 6.04 -27.44
CA ILE A 88 25.16 6.10 -26.14
C ILE A 88 23.76 5.50 -26.27
N GLN A 89 23.03 5.80 -27.36
CA GLN A 89 21.69 5.27 -27.58
C GLN A 89 21.70 3.76 -27.90
N LYS A 90 22.70 3.28 -28.64
CA LYS A 90 22.95 1.84 -28.86
C LYS A 90 23.37 1.12 -27.58
N TRP A 91 24.21 1.74 -26.75
CA TRP A 91 24.60 1.20 -25.45
C TRP A 91 23.41 1.12 -24.49
N TYR A 92 22.58 2.16 -24.42
CA TYR A 92 21.40 2.20 -23.56
C TYR A 92 20.34 1.18 -24.00
N SER A 93 20.09 1.07 -25.31
CA SER A 93 19.16 0.06 -25.85
C SER A 93 19.68 -1.37 -25.66
N SER A 94 20.99 -1.59 -25.72
CA SER A 94 21.66 -2.85 -25.37
C SER A 94 21.53 -3.19 -23.88
N GLN A 95 21.75 -2.22 -22.99
CA GLN A 95 21.54 -2.37 -21.54
C GLN A 95 20.08 -2.70 -21.22
N MET A 96 19.12 -1.98 -21.80
CA MET A 96 17.70 -2.24 -21.60
C MET A 96 17.28 -3.61 -22.14
N ARG A 97 17.86 -4.08 -23.26
CA ARG A 97 17.63 -5.44 -23.79
C ARG A 97 18.23 -6.52 -22.89
N ASN A 98 19.39 -6.27 -22.29
CA ASN A 98 20.01 -7.21 -21.36
C ASN A 98 19.27 -7.23 -20.01
N LEU A 99 18.78 -6.09 -19.53
CA LEU A 99 17.98 -5.96 -18.32
C LEU A 99 16.64 -6.69 -18.48
N SER A 100 15.95 -6.50 -19.62
CA SER A 100 14.70 -7.19 -19.93
C SER A 100 14.89 -8.70 -20.16
N ARG A 101 16.04 -9.14 -20.70
CA ARG A 101 16.40 -10.57 -20.74
C ARG A 101 16.73 -11.16 -19.36
N GLN A 102 17.36 -10.38 -18.48
CA GLN A 102 17.60 -10.80 -17.08
C GLN A 102 16.28 -10.88 -16.30
N MET A 103 15.35 -9.95 -16.52
CA MET A 103 14.02 -9.99 -15.92
C MET A 103 13.15 -11.13 -16.47
N ALA A 104 13.22 -11.41 -17.78
CA ALA A 104 12.51 -12.54 -18.38
C ALA A 104 13.10 -13.91 -17.99
N SER A 105 14.39 -13.96 -17.59
CA SER A 105 15.04 -15.17 -17.07
C SER A 105 14.85 -15.35 -15.54
N ALA A 106 14.19 -14.42 -14.85
CA ALA A 106 14.06 -14.39 -13.39
C ALA A 106 12.78 -15.07 -12.86
N GLU A 107 11.97 -15.71 -13.70
CA GLU A 107 10.74 -16.43 -13.31
C GLU A 107 10.98 -17.74 -12.50
N GLY A 108 12.19 -17.99 -11.99
CA GLY A 108 12.51 -19.24 -11.30
C GLY A 108 13.44 -19.19 -10.10
N ILE A 109 13.87 -18.01 -9.62
CA ILE A 109 14.79 -17.94 -8.45
C ILE A 109 14.37 -16.82 -7.51
N ASP A 110 14.09 -17.22 -6.27
CA ASP A 110 13.86 -16.46 -5.02
C ASP A 110 14.85 -15.29 -4.82
N THR A 111 14.73 -14.23 -5.62
CA THR A 111 15.66 -13.08 -5.68
C THR A 111 14.98 -11.72 -5.67
N ALA A 112 13.64 -11.67 -5.53
CA ALA A 112 12.90 -10.41 -5.63
C ALA A 112 12.89 -9.55 -4.36
N ARG A 113 13.47 -10.01 -3.24
CA ARG A 113 13.58 -9.18 -2.02
C ARG A 113 14.93 -8.44 -2.02
N PRO A 114 14.94 -7.09 -2.04
CA PRO A 114 16.17 -6.29 -1.99
C PRO A 114 16.91 -6.42 -0.65
N PHE A 115 16.31 -7.09 0.33
CA PHE A 115 16.81 -7.24 1.68
C PHE A 115 17.01 -8.71 2.05
N GLU A 116 18.08 -8.97 2.78
CA GLU A 116 18.35 -10.23 3.45
C GLU A 116 18.18 -10.01 4.95
N LEU A 117 17.45 -10.91 5.63
CA LEU A 117 17.38 -10.89 7.09
C LEU A 117 18.79 -11.09 7.67
N GLU A 118 19.22 -10.19 8.55
CA GLU A 118 20.51 -10.27 9.25
C GLU A 118 20.32 -10.92 10.63
N SER A 119 19.35 -10.41 11.40
CA SER A 119 18.96 -10.99 12.69
C SER A 119 17.48 -10.73 12.99
N LEU A 120 16.86 -11.61 13.77
CA LEU A 120 15.51 -11.47 14.27
C LEU A 120 15.48 -11.84 15.75
N THR A 121 15.10 -10.92 16.63
CA THR A 121 14.95 -11.18 18.05
C THR A 121 13.46 -11.11 18.41
N VAL A 122 12.90 -12.22 18.86
CA VAL A 122 11.52 -12.31 19.34
C VAL A 122 11.53 -12.33 20.86
N THR A 123 10.99 -11.28 21.47
CA THR A 123 10.86 -11.15 22.91
C THR A 123 9.42 -11.41 23.34
N LEU A 124 9.22 -12.43 24.15
CA LEU A 124 7.93 -12.75 24.78
C LEU A 124 7.97 -12.33 26.25
N GLY A 125 7.26 -11.25 26.58
CA GLY A 125 7.04 -10.83 27.95
C GLY A 125 5.87 -11.57 28.56
N LEU A 126 6.10 -12.42 29.57
CA LEU A 126 5.06 -13.17 30.29
C LEU A 126 4.78 -12.54 31.65
N SER A 127 3.50 -12.51 32.05
CA SER A 127 3.10 -12.12 33.40
C SER A 127 3.70 -13.06 34.45
N ASP A 128 4.10 -12.51 35.60
CA ASP A 128 4.55 -13.29 36.76
C ASP A 128 3.46 -14.21 37.35
N LYS A 129 2.20 -14.08 36.91
CA LYS A 129 1.09 -14.97 37.25
C LYS A 129 1.13 -16.31 36.51
N VAL A 130 1.85 -16.39 35.39
CA VAL A 130 2.00 -17.63 34.61
C VAL A 130 2.88 -18.61 35.39
N GLU A 131 2.51 -19.88 35.51
CA GLU A 131 3.30 -20.85 36.28
C GLU A 131 4.68 -21.11 35.67
N THR A 132 5.73 -21.20 36.50
CA THR A 132 7.13 -21.46 36.08
C THR A 132 7.30 -22.66 35.12
N PRO A 133 6.71 -23.85 35.35
CA PRO A 133 6.85 -24.97 34.41
C PRO A 133 6.33 -24.63 33.01
N TYR A 134 5.22 -23.90 32.93
CA TYR A 134 4.64 -23.48 31.66
C TYR A 134 5.50 -22.41 30.96
N ARG A 135 6.19 -21.55 31.71
CA ARG A 135 7.14 -20.57 31.14
C ARG A 135 8.31 -21.25 30.43
N GLU A 136 8.87 -22.30 31.03
CA GLU A 136 9.99 -23.05 30.42
C GLU A 136 9.52 -23.85 29.20
N GLU A 137 8.29 -24.39 29.21
CA GLU A 137 7.69 -25.01 28.03
C GLU A 137 7.52 -23.99 26.89
N LEU A 138 6.94 -22.81 27.18
CA LEU A 138 6.78 -21.73 26.21
C LEU A 138 8.12 -21.23 25.67
N LYS A 139 9.14 -21.13 26.52
CA LYS A 139 10.50 -20.77 26.10
C LYS A 139 11.06 -21.79 25.12
N THR A 140 10.97 -23.07 25.44
CA THR A 140 11.42 -24.16 24.57
C THR A 140 10.66 -24.18 23.24
N TRP A 141 9.34 -23.96 23.29
CA TRP A 141 8.49 -23.86 22.11
C TRP A 141 8.88 -22.67 21.23
N LEU A 142 9.04 -21.48 21.82
CA LEU A 142 9.37 -20.25 21.09
C LEU A 142 10.75 -20.36 20.42
N THR A 143 11.75 -20.90 21.13
CA THR A 143 13.09 -21.15 20.56
C THR A 143 13.00 -22.08 19.35
N LYS A 144 12.28 -23.21 19.46
CA LYS A 144 12.09 -24.15 18.34
C LYS A 144 11.34 -23.51 17.18
N TRP A 145 10.32 -22.70 17.47
CA TRP A 145 9.54 -22.01 16.45
C TRP A 145 10.38 -20.99 15.68
N VAL A 146 11.18 -20.18 16.39
CA VAL A 146 12.07 -19.19 15.79
C VAL A 146 13.19 -19.87 14.98
N GLU A 147 13.80 -20.93 15.52
CA GLU A 147 14.83 -21.71 14.83
C GLU A 147 14.29 -22.39 13.55
N ALA A 148 13.08 -22.94 13.60
CA ALA A 148 12.44 -23.56 12.44
C ALA A 148 12.06 -22.55 11.35
N GLY A 149 11.63 -21.34 11.73
CA GLY A 149 11.21 -20.30 10.79
C GLY A 149 12.35 -19.47 10.20
N PHE A 150 13.38 -19.17 11.00
CA PHE A 150 14.40 -18.17 10.67
C PHE A 150 15.84 -18.71 10.77
N GLY A 151 16.02 -19.99 11.13
CA GLY A 151 17.31 -20.64 11.25
C GLY A 151 18.21 -19.96 12.29
N SER A 152 19.51 -19.91 12.01
CA SER A 152 20.53 -19.30 12.89
C SER A 152 20.43 -17.79 13.02
N LYS A 153 19.56 -17.13 12.24
CA LYS A 153 19.35 -15.68 12.28
C LYS A 153 18.31 -15.28 13.33
N GLY A 154 17.57 -16.24 13.87
CA GLY A 154 16.53 -16.01 14.86
C GLY A 154 17.00 -16.25 16.30
N GLU A 155 16.63 -15.35 17.21
CA GLU A 155 16.84 -15.45 18.64
C GLU A 155 15.49 -15.30 19.37
N ALA A 156 15.23 -16.16 20.36
CA ALA A 156 14.03 -16.14 21.18
C ALA A 156 14.39 -15.77 22.62
N VAL A 157 13.75 -14.75 23.16
CA VAL A 157 13.95 -14.27 24.53
C VAL A 157 12.60 -14.30 25.27
N VAL A 158 12.53 -14.97 26.41
CA VAL A 158 11.36 -14.94 27.29
C VAL A 158 11.68 -14.16 28.54
N LEU A 159 10.94 -13.08 28.78
CA LEU A 159 11.10 -12.19 29.93
C LEU A 159 9.90 -12.30 30.86
N VAL A 160 10.13 -12.26 32.17
CA VAL A 160 9.05 -12.20 33.16
C VAL A 160 8.76 -10.74 33.47
N ARG A 161 7.53 -10.30 33.18
CA ARG A 161 7.02 -8.98 33.55
C ARG A 161 6.45 -9.04 34.97
N PRO A 162 6.96 -8.23 35.91
CA PRO A 162 6.38 -8.15 37.24
C PRO A 162 4.97 -7.54 37.18
N SER A 163 3.98 -8.17 37.82
CA SER A 163 2.57 -7.74 37.89
C SER A 163 2.39 -6.34 38.49
N ASN A 164 3.40 -5.84 39.22
CA ASN A 164 3.35 -4.55 39.90
C ASN A 164 3.60 -3.35 38.98
N ILE A 165 3.91 -3.57 37.70
CA ILE A 165 3.83 -2.51 36.71
C ILE A 165 2.35 -2.35 36.37
N VAL A 166 1.65 -1.56 37.20
CA VAL A 166 0.34 -1.00 36.88
C VAL A 166 0.40 -0.56 35.43
N GLN A 167 -0.30 -1.26 34.54
CA GLN A 167 -0.64 -0.72 33.23
C GLN A 167 -1.38 0.58 33.55
N ARG A 168 -0.63 1.70 33.58
CA ARG A 168 -1.23 3.02 33.49
C ARG A 168 -1.99 2.95 32.19
N ASP A 169 -3.30 2.82 32.35
CA ASP A 169 -4.28 2.85 31.29
C ASP A 169 -3.87 3.98 30.34
N LEU A 170 -3.26 3.64 29.19
CA LEU A 170 -2.79 4.63 28.22
C LEU A 170 -3.96 5.44 27.64
N ASN A 171 -5.19 5.00 27.92
CA ASN A 171 -6.43 5.69 27.61
C ASN A 171 -6.92 6.63 28.73
N GLN A 172 -6.27 6.69 29.89
CA GLN A 172 -6.43 7.84 30.79
C GLN A 172 -5.46 8.92 30.34
N PRO A 173 -5.91 10.04 29.74
CA PRO A 173 -5.04 11.14 29.43
C PRO A 173 -4.47 11.66 30.75
N SER A 174 -3.22 11.29 31.04
CA SER A 174 -2.49 11.86 32.16
C SER A 174 -2.61 13.38 32.04
N GLY A 175 -2.92 14.10 33.12
CA GLY A 175 -3.09 15.55 33.07
C GLY A 175 -1.89 16.25 32.41
N LEU A 176 -0.71 15.62 32.46
CA LEU A 176 0.51 15.99 31.76
C LEU A 176 0.40 16.06 30.23
N SER A 177 -0.33 15.16 29.56
CA SER A 177 -0.50 15.22 28.10
C SER A 177 -1.35 16.42 27.67
N ARG A 178 -2.32 16.83 28.50
CA ARG A 178 -3.07 18.09 28.30
C ARG A 178 -2.16 19.31 28.44
N TYR A 179 -1.26 19.32 29.42
CA TYR A 179 -0.27 20.39 29.57
C TYR A 179 0.76 20.38 28.43
N GLN A 180 1.15 19.22 27.92
CA GLN A 180 2.09 19.10 26.80
C GLN A 180 1.47 19.62 25.49
N ASN A 181 0.21 19.29 25.22
CA ASN A 181 -0.52 19.82 24.08
C ASN A 181 -0.76 21.34 24.21
N LEU A 182 -1.06 21.83 25.43
CA LEU A 182 -1.20 23.27 25.70
C LEU A 182 0.12 24.02 25.51
N LEU A 183 1.24 23.48 26.02
CA LEU A 183 2.58 24.04 25.80
C LEU A 183 2.94 24.05 24.31
N GLY A 184 2.64 22.96 23.59
CA GLY A 184 2.85 22.87 22.15
C GLY A 184 2.06 23.93 21.38
N MET A 185 0.79 24.15 21.74
CA MET A 185 -0.06 25.19 21.15
C MET A 185 0.41 26.60 21.48
N MET A 186 0.85 26.87 22.73
CA MET A 186 1.44 28.16 23.09
C MET A 186 2.74 28.44 22.34
N PHE A 187 3.58 27.41 22.18
CA PHE A 187 4.83 27.53 21.43
C PHE A 187 4.56 27.82 19.94
N MET A 188 3.63 27.08 19.31
CA MET A 188 3.19 27.36 17.94
C MET A 188 2.63 28.77 17.81
N GLY A 189 1.77 29.20 18.74
CA GLY A 189 1.22 30.56 18.75
C GLY A 189 2.30 31.65 18.82
N LEU A 190 3.34 31.44 19.64
CA LEU A 190 4.50 32.34 19.72
C LEU A 190 5.30 32.38 18.41
N VAL A 191 5.49 31.24 17.75
CA VAL A 191 6.17 31.17 16.44
C VAL A 191 5.36 31.94 15.39
N PHE A 192 4.04 31.73 15.32
CA PHE A 192 3.17 32.46 14.39
C PHE A 192 3.16 33.97 14.68
N ALA A 193 3.09 34.38 15.95
CA ALA A 193 3.15 35.78 16.34
C ALA A 193 4.50 36.41 15.96
N GLY A 194 5.61 35.67 16.11
CA GLY A 194 6.94 36.09 15.69
C GLY A 194 7.04 36.31 14.18
N VAL A 195 6.54 35.35 13.39
CA VAL A 195 6.49 35.46 11.92
C VAL A 195 5.62 36.63 11.48
N TYR A 196 4.44 36.80 12.10
CA TYR A 196 3.53 37.90 11.79
C TYR A 196 4.15 39.28 12.09
N LEU A 197 4.81 39.44 13.25
CA LEU A 197 5.51 40.69 13.58
C LEU A 197 6.67 40.97 12.63
N MET A 198 7.36 39.92 12.17
CA MET A 198 8.46 40.06 11.21
C MET A 198 7.94 40.48 9.83
N GLN A 199 6.83 39.92 9.36
CA GLN A 199 6.16 40.34 8.13
C GLN A 199 5.57 41.76 8.23
N SER A 200 4.96 42.10 9.37
CA SER A 200 4.40 43.43 9.62
C SER A 200 5.49 44.52 9.57
N ARG A 201 6.70 44.23 10.07
CA ARG A 201 7.85 45.13 9.95
C ARG A 201 8.40 45.21 8.52
N ARG A 202 8.37 44.10 7.78
CA ARG A 202 8.83 44.06 6.37
C ARG A 202 7.90 44.85 5.43
N ASN A 203 6.62 44.95 5.78
CA ASN A 203 5.62 45.72 5.03
C ASN A 203 5.54 47.21 5.44
N ARG A 204 6.31 47.67 6.44
CA ARG A 204 6.44 49.10 6.72
C ARG A 204 7.45 49.75 5.77
N ALA A 205 6.90 50.22 4.65
CA ALA A 205 7.38 51.31 3.79
C ALA A 205 8.88 51.27 3.41
N VAL A 206 9.16 50.68 2.25
CA VAL A 206 10.28 51.14 1.42
C VAL A 206 9.80 52.43 0.75
N PRO A 207 10.39 53.61 1.05
CA PRO A 207 10.12 54.81 0.26
C PRO A 207 10.65 54.57 -1.16
N LEU A 208 9.81 54.78 -2.17
CA LEU A 208 10.20 54.76 -3.57
C LEU A 208 11.37 55.74 -3.77
N ALA A 209 12.57 55.21 -3.94
CA ALA A 209 13.72 55.93 -4.44
C ALA A 209 13.96 55.52 -5.89
N THR A 210 13.92 56.52 -6.74
CA THR A 210 14.07 56.51 -8.19
C THR A 210 15.44 55.98 -8.63
N SER A 211 15.44 55.33 -9.79
CA SER A 211 16.52 54.65 -10.51
C SER A 211 17.92 55.27 -10.48
N ALA A 212 18.94 54.41 -10.44
CA ALA A 212 20.17 54.61 -11.22
C ALA A 212 20.74 53.25 -11.66
N VAL A 213 20.87 53.10 -12.97
CA VAL A 213 21.52 51.99 -13.67
C VAL A 213 23.02 52.09 -13.43
N VAL A 214 23.63 51.06 -12.83
CA VAL A 214 25.08 50.82 -12.89
C VAL A 214 25.29 49.36 -13.23
N ALA A 215 25.90 49.13 -14.40
CA ALA A 215 26.37 47.84 -14.87
C ALA A 215 27.71 47.49 -14.19
N VAL A 216 27.82 46.30 -13.60
CA VAL A 216 29.09 45.62 -13.29
C VAL A 216 28.92 44.10 -13.45
N GLU A 217 29.95 43.51 -14.04
CA GLU A 217 30.20 42.15 -14.55
C GLU A 217 29.97 40.93 -13.60
N PRO A 218 29.96 39.70 -14.16
CA PRO A 218 29.49 38.50 -13.48
C PRO A 218 30.58 37.82 -12.64
N GLN A 219 30.23 37.47 -11.40
CA GLN A 219 30.95 36.45 -10.64
C GLN A 219 30.10 35.19 -10.45
N VAL A 220 30.67 34.10 -10.95
CA VAL A 220 30.32 32.70 -10.77
C VAL A 220 30.35 32.35 -9.28
N ILE A 221 29.29 31.77 -8.71
CA ILE A 221 29.27 30.73 -7.64
C ILE A 221 27.86 30.11 -7.55
N GLN A 222 27.77 28.88 -8.08
CA GLN A 222 27.12 27.65 -7.58
C GLN A 222 25.87 27.74 -6.67
N THR A 223 24.73 27.43 -7.32
CA THR A 223 23.56 26.62 -6.90
C THR A 223 23.34 26.33 -5.42
N THR A 224 22.37 27.04 -4.87
CA THR A 224 21.63 26.81 -3.62
C THR A 224 20.52 25.75 -3.83
N PRO A 225 20.25 24.79 -2.92
CA PRO A 225 19.01 24.02 -2.97
C PRO A 225 17.90 24.75 -2.22
N ALA A 226 16.72 24.74 -2.83
CA ALA A 226 15.56 25.55 -2.49
C ALA A 226 14.80 25.04 -1.25
N VAL A 227 14.30 26.00 -0.46
CA VAL A 227 13.24 25.80 0.52
C VAL A 227 11.95 25.45 -0.24
N THR A 228 11.38 24.26 -0.04
CA THR A 228 10.05 23.94 -0.55
C THR A 228 9.01 24.46 0.44
N LEU A 229 8.55 25.69 0.19
CA LEU A 229 7.25 26.16 0.67
C LEU A 229 6.18 25.27 0.03
N LEU A 230 5.13 24.91 0.78
CA LEU A 230 3.94 24.33 0.15
C LEU A 230 3.47 25.31 -0.94
N PRO A 231 3.25 24.84 -2.17
CA PRO A 231 2.87 25.71 -3.28
C PRO A 231 1.60 26.48 -2.91
N ASP A 232 1.58 27.76 -3.27
CA ASP A 232 0.43 28.63 -3.08
C ASP A 232 -0.82 28.03 -3.76
N ASP A 233 -2.03 28.34 -3.28
CA ASP A 233 -3.27 27.79 -3.83
C ASP A 233 -3.41 28.07 -5.34
N ALA A 234 -2.85 29.20 -5.81
CA ALA A 234 -2.77 29.54 -7.22
C ALA A 234 -1.85 28.58 -8.01
N GLU A 235 -0.71 28.22 -7.43
CA GLU A 235 0.23 27.28 -8.02
C GLU A 235 -0.34 25.86 -8.04
N GLN A 236 -1.00 25.43 -6.97
CA GLN A 236 -1.69 24.13 -6.91
C GLN A 236 -2.79 24.02 -7.97
N LYS A 237 -3.58 25.08 -8.19
CA LYS A 237 -4.59 25.11 -9.27
C LYS A 237 -3.97 24.99 -10.66
N GLU A 238 -2.82 25.62 -10.90
CA GLU A 238 -2.10 25.47 -12.17
C GLU A 238 -1.52 24.05 -12.34
N MET A 239 -1.05 23.43 -11.25
CA MET A 239 -0.63 22.03 -11.26
C MET A 239 -1.79 21.08 -11.56
N ILE A 240 -2.99 21.32 -10.99
CA ILE A 240 -4.22 20.57 -11.30
C ILE A 240 -4.54 20.69 -12.79
N ARG A 241 -4.55 21.91 -13.34
CA ARG A 241 -4.78 22.14 -14.77
C ARG A 241 -3.77 21.39 -15.64
N THR A 242 -2.49 21.42 -15.25
CA THR A 242 -1.42 20.69 -15.94
C THR A 242 -1.63 19.18 -15.90
N LEU A 243 -2.04 18.62 -14.76
CA LEU A 243 -2.31 17.19 -14.62
C LEU A 243 -3.54 16.74 -15.42
N LYS A 244 -4.64 17.52 -15.39
CA LYS A 244 -5.82 17.26 -16.22
C LYS A 244 -5.44 17.15 -17.71
N ASN A 245 -4.62 18.08 -18.20
CA ASN A 245 -4.11 18.05 -19.58
C ASN A 245 -3.23 16.82 -19.87
N LYS A 246 -2.34 16.45 -18.93
CA LYS A 246 -1.50 15.25 -19.07
C LYS A 246 -2.34 13.97 -19.10
N ILE A 247 -3.35 13.87 -18.24
CA ILE A 247 -4.30 12.75 -18.21
C ILE A 247 -5.02 12.65 -19.56
N ALA A 248 -5.59 13.76 -20.05
CA ALA A 248 -6.26 13.80 -21.34
C ALA A 248 -5.34 13.42 -22.51
N TRP A 249 -4.06 13.81 -22.45
CA TRP A 249 -3.07 13.49 -23.48
C TRP A 249 -2.63 12.02 -23.47
N VAL A 250 -2.44 11.41 -22.30
CA VAL A 250 -2.03 9.99 -22.18
C VAL A 250 -3.17 9.04 -22.51
N SER A 251 -4.41 9.41 -22.17
CA SER A 251 -5.58 8.52 -22.22
C SER A 251 -5.81 7.80 -23.56
N PRO A 252 -5.69 8.44 -24.74
CA PRO A 252 -5.84 7.77 -26.04
C PRO A 252 -4.83 6.61 -26.25
N GLY A 253 -3.60 6.76 -25.74
CA GLY A 253 -2.54 5.75 -25.87
C GLY A 253 -2.73 4.52 -24.98
N VAL A 254 -3.58 4.63 -23.95
CA VAL A 254 -3.85 3.57 -22.96
C VAL A 254 -5.31 3.14 -22.96
N LYS A 255 -6.04 3.31 -24.07
CA LYS A 255 -7.49 3.03 -24.16
C LYS A 255 -7.89 1.66 -23.57
N ASN A 256 -7.19 0.60 -23.94
CA ASN A 256 -7.49 -0.77 -23.49
C ASN A 256 -7.24 -0.98 -21.99
N GLN A 257 -6.51 -0.07 -21.35
CA GLN A 257 -6.14 -0.11 -19.94
C GLN A 257 -7.15 0.66 -19.07
N ILE A 258 -7.76 1.69 -19.64
CA ILE A 258 -8.72 2.55 -18.95
C ILE A 258 -9.93 1.75 -18.49
N ASP A 259 -10.47 0.85 -19.32
CA ASP A 259 -11.62 0.02 -18.94
C ASP A 259 -11.29 -0.90 -17.73
N GLY A 260 -10.06 -1.42 -17.68
CA GLY A 260 -9.58 -2.23 -16.55
C GLY A 260 -9.33 -1.40 -15.28
N LEU A 261 -8.79 -0.18 -15.42
CA LEU A 261 -8.63 0.76 -14.29
C LEU A 261 -9.98 1.19 -13.73
N ILE A 262 -10.96 1.50 -14.59
CA ILE A 262 -12.32 1.85 -14.16
C ILE A 262 -12.97 0.69 -13.43
N SER A 263 -12.85 -0.54 -13.97
CA SER A 263 -13.36 -1.74 -13.30
C SER A 263 -12.71 -1.94 -11.93
N LYS A 264 -11.39 -1.74 -11.83
CA LYS A 264 -10.64 -1.80 -10.57
C LYS A 264 -11.10 -0.73 -9.57
N TRP A 265 -11.37 0.49 -10.02
CA TRP A 265 -11.87 1.57 -9.16
C TRP A 265 -13.32 1.35 -8.70
N CYS A 266 -14.12 0.63 -9.48
CA CYS A 266 -15.45 0.19 -9.08
C CYS A 266 -15.41 -0.95 -8.05
N ASP A 267 -14.45 -1.87 -8.19
CA ASP A 267 -14.32 -3.07 -7.36
C ASP A 267 -13.63 -2.83 -5.99
N SER A 268 -13.09 -1.64 -5.72
CA SER A 268 -12.39 -1.35 -4.46
C SER A 268 -13.35 -1.15 -3.27
N ASP A 269 -12.94 -1.61 -2.07
CA ASP A 269 -13.72 -1.56 -0.80
C ASP A 269 -14.25 -0.16 -0.44
N GLN A 270 -13.56 0.90 -0.88
CA GLN A 270 -14.14 2.22 -0.99
C GLN A 270 -14.37 2.50 -2.48
N PRO A 271 -15.63 2.53 -2.95
CA PRO A 271 -15.87 2.68 -4.37
C PRO A 271 -15.35 4.05 -4.79
N SER A 272 -14.31 4.05 -5.63
CA SER A 272 -13.56 5.25 -6.01
C SER A 272 -14.27 5.98 -7.15
N TYR A 273 -15.60 6.16 -7.05
CA TYR A 273 -16.41 6.90 -8.01
C TYR A 273 -15.88 8.33 -8.20
N LEU A 274 -15.24 8.88 -7.17
CA LEU A 274 -14.54 10.15 -7.19
C LEU A 274 -13.37 10.17 -8.20
N LYS A 275 -12.59 9.08 -8.31
CA LYS A 275 -11.51 8.95 -9.31
C LYS A 275 -12.08 8.89 -10.73
N ILE A 276 -13.16 8.13 -10.92
CA ILE A 276 -13.84 8.04 -12.22
C ILE A 276 -14.38 9.42 -12.63
N ALA A 277 -15.05 10.12 -11.70
CA ALA A 277 -15.55 11.48 -11.94
C ALA A 277 -14.43 12.47 -12.30
N ALA A 278 -13.34 12.48 -11.53
CA ALA A 278 -12.18 13.34 -11.78
C ALA A 278 -11.49 13.01 -13.11
N PHE A 279 -11.38 11.73 -13.45
CA PHE A 279 -10.86 11.29 -14.74
C PHE A 279 -11.72 11.80 -15.90
N LEU A 280 -13.05 11.66 -15.82
CA LEU A 280 -13.97 12.17 -16.85
C LEU A 280 -13.92 13.69 -16.96
N GLU A 281 -13.80 14.41 -15.85
CA GLU A 281 -13.62 15.86 -15.84
C GLU A 281 -12.33 16.26 -16.57
N ALA A 282 -11.21 15.56 -16.30
CA ALA A 282 -9.96 15.79 -17.01
C ALA A 282 -10.09 15.53 -18.52
N LEU A 283 -10.83 14.48 -18.92
CA LEU A 283 -11.10 14.21 -20.33
C LEU A 283 -11.99 15.28 -20.97
N ALA A 284 -12.99 15.79 -20.26
CA ALA A 284 -13.90 16.82 -20.76
C ALA A 284 -13.18 18.16 -20.95
N GLU A 285 -12.37 18.58 -19.97
CA GLU A 285 -11.65 19.87 -20.03
C GLU A 285 -10.39 19.80 -20.92
N GLY A 286 -9.58 18.75 -20.77
CA GLY A 286 -8.33 18.59 -21.52
C GLY A 286 -8.54 18.06 -22.94
N GLY A 287 -9.54 17.20 -23.16
CA GLY A 287 -9.83 16.61 -24.46
C GLY A 287 -10.35 17.61 -25.50
N ALA A 288 -11.12 18.61 -25.06
CA ALA A 288 -11.65 19.65 -25.94
C ALA A 288 -10.57 20.61 -26.47
N SER A 289 -9.48 20.82 -25.71
CA SER A 289 -8.43 21.78 -26.05
C SER A 289 -7.25 21.18 -26.81
N LEU A 290 -7.03 19.86 -26.70
CA LEU A 290 -5.82 19.20 -27.24
C LEU A 290 -6.05 18.44 -28.55
N ASN A 291 -7.30 18.16 -28.95
CA ASN A 291 -7.56 17.18 -30.02
C ASN A 291 -8.75 17.53 -30.92
N GLU A 292 -8.55 18.41 -31.92
CA GLU A 292 -9.47 18.49 -33.07
C GLU A 292 -9.48 17.19 -33.91
N GLY A 293 -8.46 16.33 -33.77
CA GLY A 293 -8.30 15.08 -34.53
C GLY A 293 -8.47 13.77 -33.75
N ALA A 294 -8.13 13.75 -32.45
CA ALA A 294 -8.30 12.54 -31.64
C ALA A 294 -9.64 12.58 -30.92
N ARG A 295 -10.62 11.83 -31.43
CA ARG A 295 -11.86 11.58 -30.69
C ARG A 295 -11.50 10.81 -29.42
N VAL A 296 -11.35 11.54 -28.31
CA VAL A 296 -11.24 10.94 -26.98
C VAL A 296 -12.53 10.16 -26.78
N THR A 297 -12.46 8.84 -26.93
CA THR A 297 -13.61 7.99 -26.72
C THR A 297 -13.86 7.91 -25.22
N VAL A 298 -15.03 8.37 -24.79
CA VAL A 298 -15.49 8.20 -23.42
C VAL A 298 -15.43 6.71 -23.10
N PRO A 299 -14.74 6.32 -22.01
CA PRO A 299 -14.62 4.92 -21.64
C PRO A 299 -15.97 4.33 -21.25
N THR A 300 -16.09 3.02 -21.31
CA THR A 300 -17.36 2.36 -20.96
C THR A 300 -17.47 2.28 -19.44
N ILE A 301 -18.48 2.94 -18.87
CA ILE A 301 -18.68 2.98 -17.42
C ILE A 301 -19.77 1.97 -17.06
N PRO A 302 -19.54 1.09 -16.06
CA PRO A 302 -20.57 0.20 -15.51
C PRO A 302 -21.84 0.94 -15.08
N ALA A 303 -23.02 0.35 -15.27
CA ALA A 303 -24.31 1.01 -15.05
C ALA A 303 -24.55 1.44 -13.59
N ASP A 304 -24.03 0.66 -12.64
CA ASP A 304 -24.01 0.95 -11.22
C ASP A 304 -23.16 2.20 -10.91
N ALA A 305 -21.98 2.31 -11.51
CA ALA A 305 -21.12 3.49 -11.38
C ALA A 305 -21.75 4.73 -12.03
N GLN A 306 -22.43 4.59 -13.17
CA GLN A 306 -23.13 5.69 -13.83
C GLN A 306 -24.16 6.37 -12.92
N ALA A 307 -24.89 5.61 -12.10
CA ALA A 307 -25.86 6.15 -11.15
C ALA A 307 -25.20 6.95 -10.00
N ALA A 308 -23.96 6.62 -9.65
CA ALA A 308 -23.19 7.28 -8.58
C ALA A 308 -22.41 8.51 -9.06
N LEU A 309 -22.11 8.63 -10.36
CA LEU A 309 -21.30 9.72 -10.93
C LEU A 309 -21.79 11.14 -10.62
N PRO A 310 -23.10 11.47 -10.68
CA PRO A 310 -23.55 12.83 -10.39
C PRO A 310 -23.18 13.27 -8.97
N LYS A 311 -23.34 12.37 -7.98
CA LYS A 311 -22.96 12.64 -6.59
C LYS A 311 -21.45 12.77 -6.42
N ALA A 312 -20.69 11.92 -7.12
CA ALA A 312 -19.23 11.97 -7.09
C ALA A 312 -18.68 13.27 -7.70
N LEU A 313 -19.32 13.79 -8.76
CA LEU A 313 -18.97 15.09 -9.36
C LEU A 313 -19.27 16.26 -8.41
N THR A 314 -20.40 16.25 -7.71
CA THR A 314 -20.68 17.26 -6.67
C THR A 314 -19.64 17.22 -5.57
N HIS A 315 -19.30 16.03 -5.07
CA HIS A 315 -18.28 15.87 -4.03
C HIS A 315 -16.90 16.33 -4.50
N LEU A 316 -16.54 16.07 -5.76
CA LEU A 316 -15.27 16.53 -6.34
C LEU A 316 -15.15 18.06 -6.34
N GLN A 317 -16.25 18.79 -6.53
CA GLN A 317 -16.27 20.26 -6.49
C GLN A 317 -16.14 20.82 -5.07
N GLU A 318 -16.47 20.03 -4.05
CA GLU A 318 -16.40 20.41 -2.63
C GLU A 318 -15.03 20.11 -2.01
N LEU A 319 -14.16 19.36 -2.70
CA LEU A 319 -12.84 18.99 -2.19
C LEU A 319 -11.90 20.20 -2.10
N GLU A 320 -11.05 20.17 -1.08
CA GLU A 320 -9.94 21.11 -0.96
C GLU A 320 -8.98 20.99 -2.15
N VAL A 321 -8.32 22.10 -2.51
CA VAL A 321 -7.40 22.17 -3.67
C VAL A 321 -6.27 21.15 -3.54
N SER A 322 -5.74 20.99 -2.33
CA SER A 322 -4.68 20.02 -2.02
C SER A 322 -5.14 18.57 -2.24
N ALA A 323 -6.34 18.21 -1.79
CA ALA A 323 -6.93 16.89 -1.97
C ALA A 323 -7.24 16.60 -3.44
N THR A 324 -7.76 17.60 -4.15
CA THR A 324 -7.99 17.53 -5.61
C THR A 324 -6.67 17.30 -6.37
N LEU A 325 -5.61 18.00 -5.98
CA LEU A 325 -4.28 17.82 -6.57
C LEU A 325 -3.76 16.41 -6.34
N SER A 326 -3.83 15.88 -5.11
CA SER A 326 -3.43 14.51 -4.79
C SER A 326 -4.22 13.47 -5.59
N LEU A 327 -5.54 13.66 -5.74
CA LEU A 327 -6.40 12.79 -6.54
C LEU A 327 -5.95 12.73 -8.00
N TYR A 328 -5.67 13.87 -8.62
CA TYR A 328 -5.19 13.91 -10.01
C TYR A 328 -3.78 13.34 -10.17
N GLN A 329 -2.90 13.53 -9.19
CA GLN A 329 -1.58 12.90 -9.18
C GLN A 329 -1.68 11.37 -9.12
N GLU A 330 -2.58 10.86 -8.29
CA GLU A 330 -2.85 9.43 -8.19
C GLU A 330 -3.39 8.86 -9.50
N ILE A 331 -4.43 9.48 -10.09
CA ILE A 331 -4.98 9.06 -11.39
C ILE A 331 -3.91 9.06 -12.47
N TYR A 332 -3.09 10.12 -12.54
CA TYR A 332 -2.01 10.20 -13.51
C TYR A 332 -0.95 9.12 -13.28
N SER A 333 -0.57 8.86 -12.03
CA SER A 333 0.36 7.79 -11.66
C SER A 333 -0.19 6.40 -12.01
N GLU A 334 -1.48 6.17 -11.77
CA GLU A 334 -2.17 4.92 -12.12
C GLU A 334 -2.25 4.71 -13.64
N LEU A 335 -2.46 5.76 -14.43
CA LEU A 335 -2.42 5.68 -15.90
C LEU A 335 -1.02 5.37 -16.43
N LEU A 336 0.03 5.91 -15.81
CA LEU A 336 1.42 5.62 -16.18
C LEU A 336 1.86 4.22 -15.75
N SER A 337 1.50 3.79 -14.55
CA SER A 337 1.82 2.47 -13.98
C SER A 337 0.94 1.34 -14.53
N GLY A 338 -0.27 1.66 -14.98
CA GLY A 338 -1.17 0.81 -15.77
C GLY A 338 -0.53 0.28 -17.06
N GLY A 339 0.55 0.92 -17.52
CA GLY A 339 1.39 0.49 -18.63
C GLY A 339 1.93 -0.93 -18.45
N SER A 340 1.22 -1.92 -19.03
CA SER A 340 1.61 -3.32 -19.23
C SER A 340 1.90 -4.20 -17.99
N LEU A 341 2.18 -3.63 -16.81
CA LEU A 341 2.57 -4.37 -15.61
C LEU A 341 1.44 -4.51 -14.57
N ALA A 342 0.55 -3.52 -14.43
CA ALA A 342 -0.49 -3.53 -13.40
C ALA A 342 -1.84 -4.15 -13.83
N LEU A 343 -2.08 -4.30 -15.13
CA LEU A 343 -3.35 -4.84 -15.68
C LEU A 343 -3.34 -6.34 -15.93
N LYS A 344 -2.22 -6.99 -15.62
CA LYS A 344 -2.19 -8.42 -15.34
C LYS A 344 -1.84 -8.62 -13.88
N ALA A 345 -2.63 -8.04 -12.97
CA ALA A 345 -2.90 -8.83 -11.78
C ALA A 345 -3.44 -10.16 -12.34
N PRO A 346 -2.75 -11.30 -12.13
CA PRO A 346 -3.29 -12.57 -12.59
C PRO A 346 -4.74 -12.62 -12.10
N PRO A 347 -5.72 -12.96 -12.96
CA PRO A 347 -7.10 -13.06 -12.51
C PRO A 347 -7.08 -13.82 -11.20
N SER A 348 -7.74 -13.26 -10.19
CA SER A 348 -7.82 -13.90 -8.88
C SER A 348 -8.16 -15.36 -9.15
N GLU A 349 -7.47 -16.31 -8.52
CA GLU A 349 -7.63 -17.73 -8.84
C GLU A 349 -9.10 -18.21 -8.67
N PHE A 350 -9.94 -17.35 -8.07
CA PHE A 350 -11.37 -17.51 -7.80
C PHE A 350 -12.28 -16.63 -8.67
N ASP A 351 -11.76 -15.86 -9.64
CA ASP A 351 -12.56 -14.96 -10.49
C ASP A 351 -13.61 -15.70 -11.32
N PHE A 352 -13.39 -16.97 -11.64
CA PHE A 352 -14.39 -17.80 -12.34
C PHE A 352 -15.67 -17.99 -11.51
N LEU A 353 -15.61 -17.87 -10.18
CA LEU A 353 -16.78 -17.90 -9.31
C LEU A 353 -17.70 -16.69 -9.56
N ARG A 354 -17.18 -15.59 -10.14
CA ARG A 354 -17.97 -14.41 -10.57
C ARG A 354 -18.88 -14.69 -11.74
N THR A 355 -18.53 -15.66 -12.58
CA THR A 355 -19.32 -15.97 -13.77
C THR A 355 -20.37 -17.06 -13.53
N LEU A 356 -20.42 -17.66 -12.34
CA LEU A 356 -21.35 -18.75 -12.03
C LEU A 356 -22.77 -18.24 -11.76
N SER A 357 -23.74 -19.04 -12.20
CA SER A 357 -25.15 -18.91 -11.83
C SER A 357 -25.36 -19.20 -10.33
N ASP A 358 -26.50 -18.76 -9.78
CA ASP A 358 -26.84 -19.02 -8.37
C ASP A 358 -26.87 -20.53 -8.06
N GLU A 359 -27.39 -21.32 -9.00
CA GLU A 359 -27.48 -22.78 -8.88
C GLU A 359 -26.09 -23.43 -8.88
N GLU A 360 -25.19 -23.02 -9.78
CA GLU A 360 -23.82 -23.54 -9.81
C GLU A 360 -23.04 -23.14 -8.56
N MET A 361 -23.20 -21.90 -8.09
CA MET A 361 -22.59 -21.43 -6.86
C MET A 361 -23.07 -22.26 -5.66
N LEU A 362 -24.39 -22.43 -5.50
CA LEU A 362 -24.95 -23.28 -4.46
C LEU A 362 -24.46 -24.73 -4.56
N ASN A 363 -24.36 -25.28 -5.77
CA ASN A 363 -23.84 -26.64 -5.98
C ASN A 363 -22.39 -26.78 -5.55
N ILE A 364 -21.52 -25.79 -5.83
CA ILE A 364 -20.13 -25.77 -5.33
C ILE A 364 -20.14 -25.82 -3.81
N PHE A 365 -20.86 -24.90 -3.17
CA PHE A 365 -20.89 -24.81 -1.72
C PHE A 365 -21.45 -26.11 -1.11
N ASN A 366 -22.58 -26.62 -1.62
CA ASN A 366 -23.24 -27.83 -1.12
C ASN A 366 -22.42 -29.11 -1.31
N SER A 367 -21.54 -29.16 -2.31
CA SER A 367 -20.63 -30.28 -2.52
C SER A 367 -19.46 -30.32 -1.54
N GLY A 368 -19.11 -29.19 -0.93
CA GLY A 368 -17.99 -29.06 -0.01
C GLY A 368 -18.37 -29.26 1.46
N ASN A 369 -17.37 -29.64 2.27
CA ASN A 369 -17.51 -29.66 3.73
C ASN A 369 -17.56 -28.21 4.30
N GLN A 370 -17.92 -28.06 5.58
CA GLN A 370 -18.06 -26.73 6.19
C GLN A 370 -16.75 -25.92 6.15
N SER A 371 -15.59 -26.57 6.32
CA SER A 371 -14.27 -25.95 6.19
C SER A 371 -14.05 -25.33 4.81
N PHE A 372 -14.38 -26.07 3.74
CA PHE A 372 -14.32 -25.60 2.37
C PHE A 372 -15.25 -24.40 2.14
N LYS A 373 -16.50 -24.48 2.61
CA LYS A 373 -17.46 -23.37 2.50
C LYS A 373 -16.92 -22.08 3.11
N ILE A 374 -16.31 -22.18 4.30
CA ILE A 374 -15.75 -21.01 5.00
C ILE A 374 -14.51 -20.50 4.28
N SER A 375 -13.56 -21.37 3.93
CA SER A 375 -12.34 -20.98 3.21
C SER A 375 -12.62 -20.35 1.85
N LEU A 376 -13.68 -20.80 1.16
CA LEU A 376 -14.14 -20.19 -0.08
C LEU A 376 -14.78 -18.83 0.21
N LEU A 377 -15.69 -18.73 1.18
CA LEU A 377 -16.33 -17.47 1.56
C LEU A 377 -15.34 -16.40 1.99
N THR A 378 -14.27 -16.73 2.72
CA THR A 378 -13.29 -15.73 3.17
C THR A 378 -12.51 -15.11 2.02
N ARG A 379 -12.37 -15.84 0.90
CA ARG A 379 -11.64 -15.41 -0.31
C ARG A 379 -12.54 -14.78 -1.38
N LEU A 380 -13.87 -14.84 -1.22
CA LEU A 380 -14.81 -14.21 -2.15
C LEU A 380 -14.95 -12.70 -1.90
N PRO A 381 -15.13 -11.89 -2.96
CA PRO A 381 -15.50 -10.48 -2.83
C PRO A 381 -16.80 -10.29 -2.04
N GLU A 382 -16.94 -9.15 -1.34
CA GLU A 382 -18.10 -8.89 -0.48
C GLU A 382 -19.45 -9.04 -1.20
N THR A 383 -19.53 -8.58 -2.45
CA THR A 383 -20.73 -8.71 -3.30
C THR A 383 -21.16 -10.17 -3.47
N GLN A 384 -20.22 -11.10 -3.59
CA GLN A 384 -20.51 -12.52 -3.71
C GLN A 384 -20.84 -13.18 -2.39
N ARG A 385 -20.13 -12.82 -1.32
CA ARG A 385 -20.46 -13.31 0.02
C ARG A 385 -21.89 -12.96 0.37
N ARG A 386 -22.30 -11.73 0.03
CA ARG A 386 -23.68 -11.27 0.21
C ARG A 386 -24.65 -12.06 -0.66
N ARG A 387 -24.37 -12.21 -1.96
CA ARG A 387 -25.18 -13.03 -2.88
C ARG A 387 -25.38 -14.45 -2.35
N TYR A 388 -24.32 -15.11 -1.89
CA TYR A 388 -24.42 -16.44 -1.28
C TYR A 388 -25.22 -16.44 0.03
N SER A 389 -25.02 -15.46 0.91
CA SER A 389 -25.77 -15.36 2.17
C SER A 389 -27.27 -15.20 1.97
N GLU A 390 -27.70 -14.64 0.82
CA GLU A 390 -29.10 -14.53 0.42
C GLU A 390 -29.67 -15.84 -0.14
N LEU A 391 -28.81 -16.73 -0.64
CA LEU A 391 -29.19 -18.02 -1.23
C LEU A 391 -29.33 -19.15 -0.21
N ILE A 392 -28.68 -19.04 0.96
CA ILE A 392 -28.73 -20.07 2.00
C ILE A 392 -29.71 -19.74 3.11
N THR A 393 -30.11 -20.77 3.87
CA THR A 393 -31.00 -20.57 5.01
C THR A 393 -30.29 -19.83 6.15
N PRO A 394 -31.01 -19.04 6.98
CA PRO A 394 -30.43 -18.38 8.14
C PRO A 394 -29.79 -19.35 9.13
N GLU A 395 -30.32 -20.57 9.25
CA GLU A 395 -29.77 -21.63 10.10
C GLU A 395 -28.41 -22.12 9.57
N GLU A 396 -28.30 -22.35 8.26
CA GLU A 396 -27.05 -22.74 7.63
C GLU A 396 -25.99 -21.64 7.74
N LEU A 397 -26.37 -20.38 7.53
CA LEU A 397 -25.47 -19.24 7.71
C LEU A 397 -24.96 -19.17 9.16
N ARG A 398 -25.86 -19.33 10.15
CA ARG A 398 -25.49 -19.35 11.57
C ARG A 398 -24.54 -20.51 11.87
N ASN A 399 -24.77 -21.68 11.30
CA ASN A 399 -23.88 -22.84 11.47
C ASN A 399 -22.50 -22.58 10.86
N LEU A 400 -22.43 -21.97 9.67
CA LEU A 400 -21.16 -21.58 9.05
C LEU A 400 -20.40 -20.55 9.88
N LEU A 401 -21.09 -19.54 10.41
CA LEU A 401 -20.48 -18.53 11.28
C LEU A 401 -19.93 -19.16 12.56
N ASN A 402 -20.72 -20.00 13.24
CA ASN A 402 -20.27 -20.69 14.44
C ASN A 402 -19.07 -21.61 14.15
N TYR A 403 -19.09 -22.32 13.03
CA TYR A 403 -18.00 -23.22 12.64
C TYR A 403 -16.74 -22.45 12.21
N SER A 404 -16.89 -21.25 11.62
CA SER A 404 -15.75 -20.39 11.24
C SER A 404 -14.91 -19.93 12.44
N LEU A 405 -15.49 -19.89 13.64
CA LEU A 405 -14.77 -19.52 14.87
C LEU A 405 -13.82 -20.61 15.36
N ILE A 406 -13.97 -21.85 14.89
CA ILE A 406 -13.28 -23.05 15.39
C ILE A 406 -12.56 -23.83 14.29
N CYS A 407 -12.85 -23.54 13.02
CA CYS A 407 -12.27 -24.23 11.89
C CYS A 407 -10.85 -23.72 11.61
N GLN A 408 -9.93 -24.66 11.37
CA GLN A 408 -8.64 -24.35 10.76
C GLN A 408 -8.87 -24.09 9.26
N GLU A 409 -8.43 -22.94 8.75
CA GLU A 409 -8.58 -22.63 7.32
C GLU A 409 -7.80 -23.64 6.47
N LEU A 410 -8.42 -24.11 5.38
CA LEU A 410 -7.75 -24.92 4.36
C LEU A 410 -6.60 -24.13 3.73
N SER A 411 -5.51 -24.82 3.43
CA SER A 411 -4.44 -24.25 2.62
C SER A 411 -4.94 -23.94 1.21
N ASP A 412 -4.30 -22.98 0.54
CA ASP A 412 -4.68 -22.60 -0.83
C ASP A 412 -4.55 -23.80 -1.79
N GLU A 413 -3.58 -24.68 -1.56
CA GLU A 413 -3.35 -25.90 -2.35
C GLU A 413 -4.50 -26.91 -2.20
N GLU A 414 -4.99 -27.14 -0.98
CA GLU A 414 -6.13 -28.03 -0.72
C GLU A 414 -7.43 -27.47 -1.30
N LEU A 415 -7.67 -26.16 -1.09
CA LEU A 415 -8.85 -25.49 -1.61
C LEU A 415 -8.90 -25.56 -3.15
N LYS A 416 -7.76 -25.33 -3.79
CA LYS A 416 -7.59 -25.44 -5.24
C LYS A 416 -7.80 -26.88 -5.72
N GLY A 417 -7.24 -27.86 -5.02
CA GLY A 417 -7.46 -29.27 -5.30
C GLY A 417 -8.94 -29.65 -5.27
N MET A 418 -9.69 -29.15 -4.29
CA MET A 418 -11.14 -29.38 -4.18
C MET A 418 -11.94 -28.68 -5.30
N LEU A 419 -11.58 -27.45 -5.67
CA LEU A 419 -12.23 -26.73 -6.76
C LEU A 419 -11.98 -27.39 -8.13
N GLU A 420 -10.76 -27.86 -8.39
CA GLU A 420 -10.44 -28.58 -9.62
C GLU A 420 -11.18 -29.93 -9.69
N GLN A 421 -11.27 -30.67 -8.56
CA GLN A 421 -12.10 -31.88 -8.49
C GLN A 421 -13.57 -31.58 -8.81
N TRP A 422 -14.10 -30.46 -8.29
CA TRP A 422 -15.46 -30.04 -8.60
C TRP A 422 -15.63 -29.70 -10.08
N LYS A 423 -14.71 -28.95 -10.70
CA LYS A 423 -14.76 -28.63 -12.15
C LYS A 423 -14.80 -29.91 -13.01
N VAL A 424 -14.01 -30.92 -12.63
CA VAL A 424 -14.01 -32.23 -13.30
C VAL A 424 -15.33 -32.98 -13.12
N GLN A 425 -15.99 -32.84 -11.96
CA GLN A 425 -17.29 -33.44 -11.70
C GLN A 425 -18.43 -32.72 -12.43
N ALA A 426 -18.42 -31.38 -12.43
CA ALA A 426 -19.41 -30.54 -13.12
C ALA A 426 -19.32 -30.65 -14.65
N GLY A 427 -18.10 -30.87 -15.18
CA GLY A 427 -17.88 -31.10 -16.62
C GLY A 427 -18.25 -32.50 -17.10
N LYS A 428 -18.58 -33.46 -16.22
CA LYS A 428 -19.14 -34.75 -16.62
C LYS A 428 -20.64 -34.58 -16.81
N PRO A 429 -21.19 -34.74 -18.02
CA PRO A 429 -22.64 -34.74 -18.21
C PRO A 429 -23.23 -35.82 -17.32
N ALA A 430 -24.24 -35.46 -16.51
CA ALA A 430 -24.92 -36.37 -15.61
C ALA A 430 -25.32 -37.63 -16.39
N THR A 431 -24.66 -38.76 -16.09
CA THR A 431 -25.01 -40.05 -16.68
C THR A 431 -26.48 -40.29 -16.30
N PRO A 432 -27.41 -40.44 -17.26
CA PRO A 432 -28.80 -40.67 -16.91
C PRO A 432 -28.87 -41.96 -16.10
N SER A 433 -29.43 -41.85 -14.90
CA SER A 433 -29.61 -42.96 -13.97
C SER A 433 -30.25 -44.13 -14.70
N LEU A 434 -29.59 -45.29 -14.65
CA LEU A 434 -30.11 -46.54 -15.19
C LEU A 434 -31.53 -46.77 -14.67
N ASP A 435 -32.45 -46.80 -15.62
CA ASP A 435 -33.86 -47.15 -15.48
C ASP A 435 -33.95 -48.55 -14.88
N ILE A 436 -34.15 -48.64 -13.56
CA ILE A 436 -34.51 -49.88 -12.87
C ILE A 436 -35.94 -50.19 -13.28
N LYS A 437 -36.11 -50.81 -14.45
CA LYS A 437 -37.33 -51.52 -14.80
C LYS A 437 -37.46 -52.71 -13.86
N THR A 438 -38.21 -52.49 -12.78
CA THR A 438 -38.96 -53.50 -12.07
C THR A 438 -39.73 -54.38 -13.07
N LYS A 439 -39.22 -55.58 -13.33
CA LYS A 439 -40.04 -56.71 -13.80
C LYS A 439 -40.50 -57.49 -12.57
N PHE A 440 -41.71 -57.18 -12.12
CA PHE A 440 -42.57 -58.12 -11.42
C PHE A 440 -43.85 -58.29 -12.26
N ALA A 441 -44.45 -59.50 -12.18
CA ALA A 441 -45.47 -60.13 -13.03
C ALA A 441 -44.88 -60.80 -14.28
N LYS A 442 -44.97 -62.13 -14.47
CA LYS A 442 -45.89 -63.16 -13.95
C LYS A 442 -45.15 -64.49 -13.80
#